data_AF-A0A2V9R6V7-F1
#
_entry.id   AF-A0A2V9R6V7-F1
#
_cell.length_a   1.000
_cell.length_b   1.000
_cell.length_c   1.000
_cell.angle_alpha   90.00
_cell.angle_beta   90.00
_cell.angle_gamma   90.00
#
_symmetry.space_group_name_H-M   'P 1'
#
loop_
_entity.id
_entity.type
_entity.pdbx_description
1 polymer ?
#
loop_
_entity_poly.entity_id
_entity_poly.type
_entity_poly.pdbx_seq_one_letter_code
_entity_poly.pdbx_strand_id
1 'polypeptide(L)'
;MMDFVLESWVSTGIERTKLAWMLGSGKRWQAGEKLKLLFAGYNGTRNMGSDVRVSEMLRQLRHILGADRVQFSVMTQNFKRTQGYFEGTQQVHLPDIFPPFLMDEVPRHDGVVACEGSMFKSKFANALTTMMIGSLGMAAAENKLSVGYGAEAGQMDPLIAKMCSRYCQNSLIITRNVESRMVLRELGVPTELGTDTAWTFDPAPAEFGQEALRKAGWDGRSRVLVVCPINPFEWPVKASLAKFAVHGIAGAYKDSHYRSVYFHNSGPEAERKLQHYLNSIAKAVDAFRRQKEVFVVLAATERLDARPAGRISEMLGGVPVLTSDDYNMYEMVSILRACHMMVSSRYHGIVTSMPALVPSAGITMDERIRNLMNERGHHDLLMNVDDADLEGRMSTALERLYRDGEAIADGIAQTVVKNLKLMARMGVHFEEEVQRRYPEFETRTGEWSWEEYLPPMSDGLKNLASAYS
;
A
#
# COMPACT_ATOMS: atom_id res chain seq x y z
N MET A 1 -17.83 -19.95 -4.02
CA MET A 1 -17.67 -21.25 -3.33
C MET A 1 -16.33 -21.34 -2.62
N MET A 2 -15.19 -21.06 -3.28
CA MET A 2 -13.88 -21.09 -2.60
C MET A 2 -13.70 -20.00 -1.53
N ASP A 3 -14.20 -18.79 -1.75
CA ASP A 3 -14.11 -17.71 -0.74
C ASP A 3 -14.85 -18.11 0.55
N PHE A 4 -16.04 -18.71 0.44
CA PHE A 4 -16.77 -19.24 1.59
C PHE A 4 -15.99 -20.33 2.36
N VAL A 5 -15.30 -21.22 1.65
CA VAL A 5 -14.46 -22.27 2.29
C VAL A 5 -13.31 -21.62 3.05
N LEU A 6 -12.66 -20.62 2.45
CA LEU A 6 -11.55 -19.89 3.05
C LEU A 6 -12.00 -19.11 4.30
N GLU A 7 -13.10 -18.36 4.18
CA GLU A 7 -13.72 -17.62 5.29
C GLU A 7 -14.12 -18.54 6.44
N SER A 8 -14.73 -19.69 6.12
CA SER A 8 -15.12 -20.69 7.12
C SER A 8 -13.91 -21.28 7.82
N TRP A 9 -12.84 -21.63 7.09
CA TRP A 9 -11.62 -22.18 7.66
C TRP A 9 -10.96 -21.20 8.63
N VAL A 10 -10.81 -19.94 8.22
CA VAL A 10 -10.21 -18.91 9.08
C VAL A 10 -11.08 -18.62 10.30
N SER A 11 -12.40 -18.53 10.13
CA SER A 11 -13.34 -18.37 11.24
C SER A 11 -13.23 -19.51 12.25
N THR A 12 -13.21 -20.76 11.79
CA THR A 12 -12.99 -21.94 12.66
C THR A 12 -11.63 -21.87 13.35
N GLY A 13 -10.58 -21.40 12.66
CA GLY A 13 -9.27 -21.17 13.25
C GLY A 13 -9.33 -20.19 14.42
N ILE A 14 -9.98 -19.04 14.26
CA ILE A 14 -10.14 -18.03 15.32
C ILE A 14 -10.91 -18.61 16.52
N GLU A 15 -12.02 -19.32 16.29
CA GLU A 15 -12.81 -19.92 17.37
C GLU A 15 -12.03 -21.01 18.11
N ARG A 16 -11.22 -21.81 17.39
CA ARG A 16 -10.34 -22.80 18.00
C ARG A 16 -9.27 -22.14 18.85
N THR A 17 -8.64 -21.06 18.37
CA THR A 17 -7.67 -20.28 19.14
C THR A 17 -8.30 -19.73 20.42
N LYS A 18 -9.50 -19.15 20.32
CA LYS A 18 -10.25 -18.66 21.48
C LYS A 18 -10.53 -19.76 22.51
N LEU A 19 -11.01 -20.91 22.06
CA LEU A 19 -11.29 -22.04 22.95
C LEU A 19 -10.02 -22.57 23.62
N ALA A 20 -8.93 -22.72 22.87
CA ALA A 20 -7.65 -23.16 23.41
C ALA A 20 -7.12 -22.19 24.48
N TRP A 21 -7.21 -20.90 24.23
CA TRP A 21 -6.84 -19.85 25.20
C TRP A 21 -7.69 -19.93 26.47
N MET A 22 -9.01 -20.08 26.34
CA MET A 22 -9.93 -20.25 27.49
C MET A 22 -9.63 -21.51 28.31
N LEU A 23 -9.06 -22.55 27.69
CA LEU A 23 -8.62 -23.78 28.35
C LEU A 23 -7.17 -23.68 28.91
N GLY A 24 -6.57 -22.49 28.90
CA GLY A 24 -5.25 -22.24 29.48
C GLY A 24 -4.07 -22.52 28.55
N SER A 25 -4.29 -22.69 27.24
CA SER A 25 -3.21 -22.76 26.26
C SER A 25 -2.65 -21.36 25.97
N GLY A 26 -1.40 -21.29 25.52
CA GLY A 26 -0.73 -20.04 25.13
C GLY A 26 0.11 -19.41 26.25
N LYS A 27 0.90 -18.40 25.88
CA LYS A 27 1.74 -17.63 26.81
C LYS A 27 1.43 -16.15 26.64
N ARG A 28 1.16 -15.46 27.76
CA ARG A 28 1.10 -14.00 27.78
C ARG A 28 2.52 -13.44 27.86
N TRP A 29 2.79 -12.34 27.16
CA TRP A 29 4.01 -11.54 27.33
C TRP A 29 4.28 -11.27 28.82
N GLN A 30 5.56 -11.27 29.20
CA GLN A 30 6.02 -11.03 30.58
C GLN A 30 6.96 -9.82 30.61
N ALA A 31 6.90 -9.04 31.70
CA ALA A 31 7.79 -7.90 31.91
C ALA A 31 9.27 -8.30 31.77
N GLY A 32 10.04 -7.47 31.07
CA GLY A 32 11.46 -7.71 30.76
C GLY A 32 11.71 -8.57 29.51
N GLU A 33 10.70 -9.24 28.95
CA GLU A 33 10.83 -9.88 27.63
C GLU A 33 10.67 -8.84 26.50
N LYS A 34 11.33 -9.05 25.36
CA LYS A 34 11.07 -8.24 24.18
C LYS A 34 9.65 -8.49 23.69
N LEU A 35 8.93 -7.42 23.34
CA LEU A 35 7.60 -7.52 22.75
C LEU A 35 7.70 -8.01 21.30
N LYS A 36 7.18 -9.21 21.03
CA LYS A 36 7.22 -9.83 19.69
C LYS A 36 6.00 -9.43 18.87
N LEU A 37 6.19 -8.69 17.78
CA LEU A 37 5.09 -8.25 16.92
C LEU A 37 5.21 -8.84 15.51
N LEU A 38 4.11 -9.41 15.03
CA LEU A 38 3.96 -9.88 13.65
C LEU A 38 3.30 -8.82 12.78
N PHE A 39 4.01 -8.35 11.76
CA PHE A 39 3.53 -7.46 10.73
C PHE A 39 2.90 -8.29 9.61
N ALA A 40 1.59 -8.45 9.69
CA ALA A 40 0.79 -9.25 8.77
C ALA A 40 0.41 -8.41 7.54
N GLY A 41 0.92 -8.79 6.37
CA GLY A 41 0.69 -8.04 5.13
C GLY A 41 1.07 -8.82 3.88
N TYR A 42 0.67 -8.31 2.72
CA TYR A 42 0.98 -8.90 1.42
C TYR A 42 2.28 -8.30 0.84
N ASN A 43 3.43 -8.64 1.43
CA ASN A 43 4.73 -8.13 0.97
C ASN A 43 5.47 -9.13 0.06
N GLY A 44 6.48 -8.64 -0.65
CA GLY A 44 7.37 -9.47 -1.47
C GLY A 44 6.86 -9.84 -2.86
N THR A 45 5.85 -9.12 -3.35
CA THR A 45 5.48 -9.11 -4.77
C THR A 45 6.16 -8.03 -5.59
N ARG A 46 7.08 -7.25 -4.98
CA ARG A 46 7.63 -6.00 -5.54
C ARG A 46 6.51 -5.01 -5.86
N ASN A 47 5.55 -4.88 -4.94
CA ASN A 47 4.61 -3.77 -4.97
C ASN A 47 5.21 -2.66 -4.11
N MET A 48 5.79 -1.65 -4.77
CA MET A 48 6.53 -0.59 -4.08
C MET A 48 5.68 0.10 -3.00
N GLY A 49 4.38 0.33 -3.25
CA GLY A 49 3.50 0.95 -2.27
C GLY A 49 3.28 0.10 -1.02
N SER A 50 3.07 -1.21 -1.18
CA SER A 50 2.94 -2.13 -0.04
C SER A 50 4.24 -2.21 0.75
N ASP A 51 5.37 -2.40 0.07
CA ASP A 51 6.67 -2.59 0.72
C ASP A 51 7.11 -1.31 1.48
N VAL A 52 6.95 -0.11 0.87
CA VAL A 52 7.26 1.19 1.51
C VAL A 52 6.45 1.39 2.78
N ARG A 53 5.13 1.11 2.75
CA ARG A 53 4.26 1.30 3.91
C ARG A 53 4.71 0.46 5.08
N VAL A 54 5.01 -0.82 4.86
CA VAL A 54 5.44 -1.73 5.92
C VAL A 54 6.82 -1.35 6.45
N SER A 55 7.73 -0.90 5.57
CA SER A 55 9.04 -0.36 5.98
C SER A 55 8.89 0.79 6.97
N GLU A 56 8.02 1.76 6.68
CA GLU A 56 7.83 2.91 7.56
C GLU A 56 7.05 2.57 8.83
N MET A 57 6.11 1.63 8.79
CA MET A 57 5.48 1.11 10.01
C MET A 57 6.53 0.49 10.95
N LEU A 58 7.42 -0.34 10.41
CA LEU A 58 8.50 -0.97 11.20
C LEU A 58 9.43 0.09 11.79
N ARG A 59 9.84 1.09 11.00
CA ARG A 59 10.69 2.19 11.47
C ARG A 59 10.02 2.99 12.59
N GLN A 60 8.77 3.41 12.38
CA GLN A 60 8.04 4.23 13.33
C GLN A 60 7.79 3.47 14.64
N LEU A 61 7.25 2.25 14.58
CA LEU A 61 6.92 1.50 15.78
C LEU A 61 8.16 1.07 16.55
N ARG A 62 9.28 0.78 15.86
CA ARG A 62 10.56 0.52 16.52
C ARG A 62 11.10 1.76 17.24
N HIS A 63 10.94 2.93 16.62
CA HIS A 63 11.34 4.20 17.21
C HIS A 63 10.52 4.49 18.48
N ILE A 64 9.20 4.32 18.42
CA ILE A 64 8.29 4.59 19.54
C ILE A 64 8.50 3.60 20.69
N LEU A 65 8.57 2.31 20.38
CA LEU A 65 8.62 1.26 21.41
C LEU A 65 10.05 1.02 21.94
N GLY A 66 11.08 1.55 21.28
CA GLY A 66 12.49 1.30 21.61
C GLY A 66 13.00 0.00 20.97
N ALA A 67 14.07 0.11 20.17
CA ALA A 67 14.58 -0.97 19.33
C ALA A 67 15.08 -2.19 20.10
N ASP A 68 15.56 -1.98 21.33
CA ASP A 68 16.03 -2.97 22.27
C ASP A 68 14.89 -3.74 22.97
N ARG A 69 13.70 -3.14 23.06
CA ARG A 69 12.52 -3.70 23.75
C ARG A 69 11.59 -4.49 22.85
N VAL A 70 11.84 -4.52 21.54
CA VAL A 70 10.96 -5.18 20.56
C VAL A 70 11.68 -6.20 19.70
N GLN A 71 10.92 -7.16 19.20
CA GLN A 71 11.35 -8.08 18.15
C GLN A 71 10.25 -8.16 17.09
N PHE A 72 10.55 -7.75 15.87
CA PHE A 72 9.57 -7.73 14.80
C PHE A 72 9.76 -8.88 13.83
N SER A 73 8.64 -9.44 13.39
CA SER A 73 8.55 -10.36 12.25
C SER A 73 7.66 -9.75 11.17
N VAL A 74 7.98 -9.94 9.89
CA VAL A 74 7.18 -9.45 8.77
C VAL A 74 6.93 -10.56 7.76
N MET A 75 5.69 -10.67 7.29
CA MET A 75 5.33 -11.61 6.24
C MET A 75 5.93 -11.21 4.89
N THR A 76 6.48 -12.16 4.15
CA THR A 76 6.92 -12.01 2.76
C THR A 76 6.52 -13.23 1.93
N GLN A 77 6.09 -13.00 0.70
CA GLN A 77 5.84 -14.10 -0.25
C GLN A 77 7.10 -14.57 -0.96
N ASN A 78 8.19 -13.78 -0.92
CA ASN A 78 9.40 -14.10 -1.64
C ASN A 78 10.61 -13.39 -1.01
N PHE A 79 11.42 -14.14 -0.28
CA PHE A 79 12.62 -13.62 0.39
C PHE A 79 13.62 -12.96 -0.55
N LYS A 80 13.77 -13.46 -1.78
CA LYS A 80 14.68 -12.86 -2.77
C LYS A 80 14.23 -11.46 -3.17
N ARG A 81 12.93 -11.21 -3.22
CA ARG A 81 12.35 -9.92 -3.61
C ARG A 81 12.32 -8.90 -2.48
N THR A 82 12.36 -9.36 -1.23
CA THR A 82 12.44 -8.52 -0.03
C THR A 82 13.85 -8.51 0.57
N GLN A 83 14.85 -8.96 -0.18
CA GLN A 83 16.24 -8.86 0.22
C GLN A 83 16.65 -7.38 0.33
N GLY A 84 17.24 -7.02 1.47
CA GLY A 84 17.59 -5.62 1.77
C GLY A 84 16.41 -4.76 2.23
N TYR A 85 15.21 -5.32 2.38
CA TYR A 85 14.07 -4.62 2.97
C TYR A 85 13.92 -5.00 4.44
N PHE A 86 13.18 -4.15 5.18
CA PHE A 86 12.75 -4.43 6.55
C PHE A 86 13.92 -4.69 7.49
N GLU A 87 14.93 -3.82 7.47
CA GLU A 87 16.13 -3.93 8.30
C GLU A 87 15.78 -4.17 9.78
N GLY A 88 16.51 -5.08 10.44
CA GLY A 88 16.29 -5.44 11.84
C GLY A 88 15.00 -6.22 12.11
N THR A 89 14.32 -6.72 11.08
CA THR A 89 13.07 -7.48 11.19
C THR A 89 13.25 -8.89 10.64
N GLN A 90 12.77 -9.89 11.37
CA GLN A 90 12.73 -11.26 10.89
C GLN A 90 11.70 -11.39 9.76
N GLN A 91 12.07 -11.99 8.63
CA GLN A 91 11.10 -12.26 7.56
C GLN A 91 10.54 -13.67 7.70
N VAL A 92 9.21 -13.82 7.56
CA VAL A 92 8.51 -15.11 7.61
C VAL A 92 7.77 -15.36 6.31
N HIS A 93 7.84 -16.60 5.80
CA HIS A 93 7.26 -16.93 4.50
C HIS A 93 5.74 -17.03 4.57
N LEU A 94 5.03 -16.19 3.82
CA LEU A 94 3.59 -16.28 3.62
C LEU A 94 3.26 -17.23 2.45
N PRO A 95 2.68 -18.42 2.71
CA PRO A 95 2.25 -19.32 1.65
C PRO A 95 0.96 -18.83 0.97
N ASP A 96 0.71 -19.33 -0.25
CA ASP A 96 -0.51 -19.04 -1.01
C ASP A 96 -1.79 -19.52 -0.31
N ILE A 97 -1.68 -20.62 0.46
CA ILE A 97 -2.75 -21.12 1.33
C ILE A 97 -2.36 -20.77 2.76
N PHE A 98 -2.83 -19.61 3.21
CA PHE A 98 -2.42 -19.00 4.48
C PHE A 98 -3.11 -19.52 5.76
N PRO A 99 -4.31 -20.16 5.78
CA PRO A 99 -4.95 -20.48 7.05
C PRO A 99 -4.12 -21.35 8.02
N PRO A 100 -3.46 -22.45 7.58
CA PRO A 100 -2.54 -23.22 8.45
C PRO A 100 -1.41 -22.37 9.00
N PHE A 101 -0.85 -21.51 8.14
CA PHE A 101 0.24 -20.62 8.52
C PHE A 101 -0.21 -19.61 9.60
N LEU A 102 -1.39 -19.00 9.48
CA LEU A 102 -1.88 -18.09 10.52
C LEU A 102 -2.05 -18.79 11.88
N MET A 103 -2.60 -20.01 11.87
CA MET A 103 -2.80 -20.80 13.09
C MET A 103 -1.48 -21.24 13.77
N ASP A 104 -0.39 -21.31 13.02
CA ASP A 104 0.95 -21.66 13.55
C ASP A 104 1.78 -20.42 13.92
N GLU A 105 1.71 -19.37 13.10
CA GLU A 105 2.61 -18.22 13.21
C GLU A 105 2.09 -17.13 14.16
N VAL A 106 0.78 -16.85 14.19
CA VAL A 106 0.20 -15.81 15.08
C VAL A 106 0.46 -16.14 16.56
N PRO A 107 0.28 -17.39 17.05
CA PRO A 107 0.52 -17.70 18.46
C PRO A 107 1.96 -17.48 18.95
N ARG A 108 2.95 -17.44 18.04
CA ARG A 108 4.38 -17.24 18.35
C ARG A 108 4.72 -15.80 18.75
N HIS A 109 3.79 -14.87 18.55
CA HIS A 109 3.96 -13.45 18.77
C HIS A 109 3.07 -12.97 19.92
N ASP A 110 3.45 -11.84 20.50
CA ASP A 110 2.69 -11.12 21.53
C ASP A 110 1.70 -10.11 20.90
N GLY A 111 1.70 -9.99 19.58
CA GLY A 111 0.79 -9.10 18.90
C GLY A 111 0.84 -9.20 17.40
N VAL A 112 -0.23 -8.73 16.76
CA VAL A 112 -0.32 -8.57 15.32
C VAL A 112 -0.54 -7.10 14.99
N VAL A 113 0.27 -6.61 14.06
CA VAL A 113 0.04 -5.37 13.33
C VAL A 113 -0.37 -5.79 11.91
N ALA A 114 -1.62 -5.58 11.53
CA ALA A 114 -2.05 -5.74 10.15
C ALA A 114 -1.60 -4.50 9.35
N CYS A 115 -0.87 -4.72 8.27
CA CYS A 115 -0.11 -3.68 7.57
C CYS A 115 -0.57 -3.46 6.13
N GLU A 116 -1.66 -4.10 5.70
CA GLU A 116 -2.15 -3.98 4.32
C GLU A 116 -2.82 -2.63 4.06
N GLY A 117 -2.71 -2.14 2.82
CA GLY A 117 -3.32 -0.85 2.43
C GLY A 117 -4.81 -1.04 2.21
N SER A 118 -5.17 -2.00 1.35
CA SER A 118 -6.55 -2.36 1.04
C SER A 118 -7.07 -3.44 1.98
N MET A 119 -7.00 -3.18 3.29
CA MET A 119 -7.19 -4.18 4.34
C MET A 119 -8.60 -4.77 4.36
N PHE A 120 -9.64 -3.92 4.28
CA PHE A 120 -11.05 -4.32 4.45
C PHE A 120 -11.90 -3.98 3.22
N LYS A 121 -11.77 -4.75 2.13
CA LYS A 121 -12.58 -4.58 0.91
C LYS A 121 -12.54 -5.79 -0.03
N SER A 122 -13.59 -5.92 -0.83
CA SER A 122 -13.74 -7.00 -1.82
C SER A 122 -13.22 -6.65 -3.22
N LYS A 123 -12.77 -5.41 -3.44
CA LYS A 123 -12.31 -4.90 -4.74
C LYS A 123 -11.14 -5.69 -5.34
N PHE A 124 -10.16 -6.10 -4.52
CA PHE A 124 -8.95 -6.78 -4.99
C PHE A 124 -9.04 -8.29 -4.84
N ALA A 125 -9.22 -8.77 -3.60
CA ALA A 125 -9.40 -10.18 -3.30
C ALA A 125 -10.02 -10.33 -1.91
N ASN A 126 -11.12 -11.09 -1.80
CA ASN A 126 -11.68 -11.46 -0.49
C ASN A 126 -10.65 -12.20 0.36
N ALA A 127 -9.81 -13.04 -0.26
CA ALA A 127 -8.75 -13.76 0.43
C ALA A 127 -7.79 -12.86 1.22
N LEU A 128 -7.46 -11.67 0.69
CA LEU A 128 -6.58 -10.72 1.38
C LEU A 128 -7.26 -10.16 2.63
N THR A 129 -8.51 -9.72 2.51
CA THR A 129 -9.29 -9.25 3.67
C THR A 129 -9.52 -10.38 4.68
N THR A 130 -9.79 -11.61 4.24
CA THR A 130 -9.90 -12.78 5.12
C THR A 130 -8.60 -13.04 5.87
N MET A 131 -7.43 -12.88 5.24
CA MET A 131 -6.12 -13.01 5.91
C MET A 131 -5.91 -11.92 6.98
N MET A 132 -6.31 -10.68 6.68
CA MET A 132 -6.21 -9.56 7.64
C MET A 132 -7.12 -9.78 8.85
N ILE A 133 -8.39 -10.14 8.62
CA ILE A 133 -9.33 -10.46 9.69
C ILE A 133 -8.85 -11.68 10.49
N GLY A 134 -8.31 -12.70 9.82
CA GLY A 134 -7.74 -13.90 10.45
C GLY A 134 -6.59 -13.56 11.40
N SER A 135 -5.64 -12.76 10.93
CA SER A 135 -4.46 -12.38 11.71
C SER A 135 -4.84 -11.57 12.95
N LEU A 136 -5.70 -10.56 12.77
CA LEU A 136 -6.21 -9.72 13.87
C LEU A 136 -7.09 -10.52 14.83
N GLY A 137 -8.03 -11.31 14.30
CA GLY A 137 -8.98 -12.09 15.08
C GLY A 137 -8.31 -13.15 15.95
N MET A 138 -7.27 -13.82 15.45
CA MET A 138 -6.50 -14.79 16.23
C MET A 138 -5.72 -14.12 17.37
N ALA A 139 -5.05 -12.99 17.11
CA ALA A 139 -4.35 -12.24 18.16
C ALA A 139 -5.34 -11.73 19.22
N ALA A 140 -6.48 -11.15 18.80
CA ALA A 140 -7.51 -10.70 19.70
C ALA A 140 -8.12 -11.84 20.54
N ALA A 141 -8.29 -13.04 19.96
CA ALA A 141 -8.81 -14.22 20.66
C ALA A 141 -7.91 -14.71 21.80
N GLU A 142 -6.60 -14.48 21.72
CA GLU A 142 -5.62 -14.78 22.78
C GLU A 142 -5.40 -13.60 23.74
N ASN A 143 -6.26 -12.57 23.69
CA ASN A 143 -6.06 -11.31 24.40
C ASN A 143 -4.67 -10.69 24.14
N LYS A 144 -4.13 -10.79 22.92
CA LYS A 144 -2.90 -10.12 22.49
C LYS A 144 -3.17 -8.79 21.78
N LEU A 145 -2.11 -8.01 21.57
CA LEU A 145 -2.18 -6.77 20.80
C LEU A 145 -2.69 -7.07 19.38
N SER A 146 -3.72 -6.35 18.94
CA SER A 146 -4.33 -6.56 17.62
C SER A 146 -4.67 -5.20 17.01
N VAL A 147 -3.83 -4.74 16.08
CA VAL A 147 -3.92 -3.39 15.51
C VAL A 147 -3.87 -3.44 13.98
N GLY A 148 -4.85 -2.85 13.31
CA GLY A 148 -4.72 -2.48 11.89
C GLY A 148 -4.11 -1.10 11.78
N TYR A 149 -2.99 -0.96 11.06
CA TYR A 149 -2.22 0.29 11.04
C TYR A 149 -2.21 0.93 9.64
N GLY A 150 -2.71 2.18 9.54
CA GLY A 150 -2.85 2.87 8.26
C GLY A 150 -3.81 2.17 7.30
N ALA A 151 -4.88 1.59 7.83
CA ALA A 151 -5.79 0.71 7.10
C ALA A 151 -6.78 1.48 6.22
N GLU A 152 -7.15 0.89 5.09
CA GLU A 152 -8.31 1.33 4.29
C GLU A 152 -9.44 0.30 4.32
N ALA A 153 -10.65 0.82 4.35
CA ALA A 153 -11.88 0.06 4.21
C ALA A 153 -12.74 0.61 3.08
N GLY A 154 -13.43 -0.28 2.38
CA GLY A 154 -14.34 0.07 1.28
C GLY A 154 -15.48 -0.95 1.19
N GLN A 155 -16.10 -1.06 0.02
CA GLN A 155 -17.16 -2.03 -0.18
C GLN A 155 -16.65 -3.46 0.07
N MET A 156 -17.38 -4.18 0.93
CA MET A 156 -17.16 -5.57 1.28
C MET A 156 -18.37 -6.40 0.88
N ASP A 157 -18.12 -7.61 0.42
CA ASP A 157 -19.17 -8.62 0.24
C ASP A 157 -19.83 -8.93 1.59
N PRO A 158 -21.13 -9.28 1.64
CA PRO A 158 -21.86 -9.42 2.89
C PRO A 158 -21.25 -10.38 3.91
N LEU A 159 -20.65 -11.49 3.45
CA LEU A 159 -20.00 -12.46 4.33
C LEU A 159 -18.71 -11.91 4.94
N ILE A 160 -17.89 -11.22 4.13
CA ILE A 160 -16.68 -10.54 4.59
C ILE A 160 -17.01 -9.44 5.59
N ALA A 161 -18.04 -8.63 5.33
CA ALA A 161 -18.51 -7.60 6.26
C ALA A 161 -18.93 -8.21 7.61
N LYS A 162 -19.67 -9.33 7.59
CA LYS A 162 -20.07 -10.06 8.80
C LYS A 162 -18.87 -10.64 9.54
N MET A 163 -17.90 -11.20 8.82
CA MET A 163 -16.67 -11.73 9.39
C MET A 163 -15.83 -10.62 10.04
N CYS A 164 -15.68 -9.48 9.37
CA CYS A 164 -14.99 -8.29 9.89
C CYS A 164 -15.65 -7.78 11.16
N SER A 165 -16.97 -7.57 11.12
CA SER A 165 -17.75 -7.13 12.29
C SER A 165 -17.56 -8.08 13.47
N ARG A 166 -17.62 -9.40 13.24
CA ARG A 166 -17.49 -10.39 14.32
C ARG A 166 -16.10 -10.46 14.93
N TYR A 167 -15.06 -10.51 14.10
CA TYR A 167 -13.72 -10.91 14.54
C TYR A 167 -12.76 -9.73 14.77
N CYS A 168 -13.11 -8.52 14.31
CA CYS A 168 -12.30 -7.32 14.56
C CYS A 168 -12.84 -6.41 15.67
N GLN A 169 -13.95 -6.77 16.36
CA GLN A 169 -14.53 -5.99 17.47
C GLN A 169 -13.55 -5.68 18.61
N ASN A 170 -12.55 -6.54 18.83
CA ASN A 170 -11.53 -6.38 19.87
C ASN A 170 -10.17 -5.94 19.30
N SER A 171 -10.15 -5.45 18.06
CA SER A 171 -8.95 -4.94 17.39
C SER A 171 -9.08 -3.44 17.18
N LEU A 172 -8.01 -2.69 17.43
CA LEU A 172 -7.97 -1.26 17.11
C LEU A 172 -7.59 -1.09 15.65
N ILE A 173 -8.43 -0.40 14.86
CA ILE A 173 -8.08 -0.08 13.47
C ILE A 173 -7.78 1.41 13.32
N ILE A 174 -6.51 1.74 13.13
CA ILE A 174 -6.08 3.09 12.78
C ILE A 174 -6.22 3.25 11.26
N THR A 175 -7.29 3.93 10.86
CA THR A 175 -7.67 4.14 9.47
C THR A 175 -6.87 5.26 8.82
N ARG A 176 -6.63 5.20 7.51
CA ARG A 176 -5.87 6.25 6.80
C ARG A 176 -6.71 7.42 6.27
N ASN A 177 -8.04 7.32 6.34
CA ASN A 177 -8.96 8.36 5.90
C ASN A 177 -10.33 8.24 6.60
N VAL A 178 -11.12 9.31 6.52
CA VAL A 178 -12.41 9.43 7.20
C VAL A 178 -13.43 8.44 6.62
N GLU A 179 -13.40 8.20 5.31
CA GLU A 179 -14.29 7.29 4.60
C GLU A 179 -14.16 5.86 5.14
N SER A 180 -12.92 5.37 5.30
CA SER A 180 -12.64 4.07 5.90
C SER A 180 -13.12 3.97 7.34
N ARG A 181 -12.96 5.06 8.10
CA ARG A 181 -13.43 5.13 9.49
C ARG A 181 -14.93 4.96 9.57
N MET A 182 -15.69 5.59 8.67
CA MET A 182 -17.15 5.46 8.62
C MET A 182 -17.57 4.03 8.32
N VAL A 183 -17.01 3.39 7.29
CA VAL A 183 -17.32 2.00 6.92
C VAL A 183 -17.10 1.04 8.10
N LEU A 184 -15.99 1.16 8.82
CA LEU A 184 -15.68 0.27 9.93
C LEU A 184 -16.51 0.55 11.19
N ARG A 185 -16.88 1.82 11.44
CA ARG A 185 -17.77 2.18 12.55
C ARG A 185 -19.16 1.60 12.38
N GLU A 186 -19.69 1.57 11.14
CA GLU A 186 -20.97 0.91 10.84
C GLU A 186 -20.95 -0.59 11.16
N LEU A 187 -19.77 -1.22 11.08
CA LEU A 187 -19.57 -2.63 11.44
C LEU A 187 -19.29 -2.86 12.94
N GLY A 188 -19.27 -1.80 13.75
CA GLY A 188 -18.95 -1.88 15.19
C GLY A 188 -17.48 -2.16 15.49
N VAL A 189 -16.57 -1.87 14.55
CA VAL A 189 -15.14 -2.07 14.73
C VAL A 189 -14.51 -0.80 15.36
N PRO A 190 -13.72 -0.92 16.45
CA PRO A 190 -13.02 0.23 17.04
C PRO A 190 -12.07 0.90 16.05
N THR A 191 -12.14 2.23 15.95
CA THR A 191 -11.34 2.98 14.98
C THR A 191 -10.78 4.28 15.50
N GLU A 192 -9.54 4.54 15.11
CA GLU A 192 -8.94 5.87 15.13
C GLU A 192 -8.63 6.39 13.73
N LEU A 193 -8.49 7.72 13.63
CA LEU A 193 -8.14 8.37 12.38
C LEU A 193 -6.63 8.63 12.35
N GLY A 194 -6.01 8.20 11.25
CA GLY A 194 -4.61 8.42 10.92
C GLY A 194 -4.46 8.80 9.46
N THR A 195 -3.38 8.32 8.85
CA THR A 195 -3.03 8.56 7.45
C THR A 195 -2.29 7.33 6.86
N ASP A 196 -1.83 7.43 5.61
CA ASP A 196 -0.88 6.47 5.03
C ASP A 196 0.46 6.51 5.78
N THR A 197 1.25 5.44 5.75
CA THR A 197 2.49 5.37 6.52
C THR A 197 3.73 5.76 5.72
N ALA A 198 3.60 6.00 4.43
CA ALA A 198 4.74 6.26 3.55
C ALA A 198 5.36 7.66 3.67
N TRP A 199 4.81 8.57 4.48
CA TRP A 199 5.20 10.00 4.47
C TRP A 199 6.64 10.28 4.88
N THR A 200 7.20 9.44 5.74
CA THR A 200 8.56 9.55 6.26
C THR A 200 9.56 8.68 5.48
N PHE A 201 9.12 8.03 4.40
CA PHE A 201 9.97 7.16 3.61
C PHE A 201 11.17 7.92 3.03
N ASP A 202 12.35 7.38 3.35
CA ASP A 202 13.63 7.91 2.93
C ASP A 202 14.20 7.02 1.80
N PRO A 203 14.20 7.50 0.54
CA PRO A 203 14.60 6.73 -0.62
C PRO A 203 16.13 6.71 -0.78
N ALA A 204 16.60 6.08 -1.86
CA ALA A 204 17.98 6.25 -2.30
C ALA A 204 18.27 7.73 -2.59
N PRO A 205 19.55 8.19 -2.50
CA PRO A 205 19.92 9.58 -2.78
C PRO A 205 19.39 10.08 -4.12
N ALA A 206 19.12 11.38 -4.23
CA ALA A 206 18.53 11.97 -5.43
C ALA A 206 19.38 11.75 -6.70
N GLU A 207 20.70 11.66 -6.53
CA GLU A 207 21.67 11.37 -7.58
C GLU A 207 21.41 10.00 -8.24
N PHE A 208 20.93 9.02 -7.46
CA PHE A 208 20.56 7.72 -8.02
C PHE A 208 19.42 7.86 -9.03
N GLY A 209 18.34 8.54 -8.64
CA GLY A 209 17.18 8.74 -9.51
C GLY A 209 17.55 9.51 -10.79
N GLN A 210 18.35 10.56 -10.66
CA GLN A 210 18.86 11.32 -11.81
C GLN A 210 19.72 10.47 -12.74
N GLU A 211 20.62 9.64 -12.18
CA GLU A 211 21.49 8.77 -12.97
C GLU A 211 20.70 7.66 -13.68
N ALA A 212 19.71 7.07 -13.01
CA ALA A 212 18.81 6.09 -13.64
C ALA A 212 18.03 6.72 -14.82
N LEU A 213 17.57 7.97 -14.67
CA LEU A 213 16.93 8.70 -15.76
C LEU A 213 17.92 9.01 -16.91
N ARG A 214 19.16 9.41 -16.62
CA ARG A 214 20.19 9.63 -17.65
C ARG A 214 20.52 8.35 -18.41
N LYS A 215 20.66 7.22 -17.71
CA LYS A 215 20.83 5.89 -18.33
C LYS A 215 19.66 5.50 -19.21
N ALA A 216 18.45 5.96 -18.89
CA ALA A 216 17.26 5.78 -19.70
C ALA A 216 17.20 6.74 -20.90
N GLY A 217 18.13 7.68 -21.04
CA GLY A 217 18.21 8.62 -22.17
C GLY A 217 17.85 10.07 -21.83
N TRP A 218 17.67 10.42 -20.56
CA TRP A 218 17.44 11.80 -20.16
C TRP A 218 18.71 12.65 -20.36
N ASP A 219 18.56 13.82 -20.97
CA ASP A 219 19.62 14.79 -21.24
C ASP A 219 20.09 15.58 -20.00
N GLY A 220 19.41 15.40 -18.86
CA GLY A 220 19.67 16.14 -17.63
C GLY A 220 19.11 17.58 -17.62
N ARG A 221 18.31 17.97 -18.61
CA ARG A 221 17.78 19.34 -18.78
C ARG A 221 16.29 19.39 -19.06
N SER A 222 15.79 18.53 -19.95
CA SER A 222 14.39 18.45 -20.32
C SER A 222 13.53 18.12 -19.09
N ARG A 223 12.32 18.69 -19.00
CA ARG A 223 11.38 18.31 -17.92
C ARG A 223 10.99 16.85 -18.05
N VAL A 224 11.00 16.12 -16.96
CA VAL A 224 10.69 14.68 -16.95
C VAL A 224 9.23 14.45 -16.56
N LEU A 225 8.44 13.87 -17.47
CA LEU A 225 7.09 13.36 -17.22
C LEU A 225 7.16 11.86 -16.95
N VAL A 226 6.73 11.45 -15.76
CA VAL A 226 6.52 10.04 -15.45
C VAL A 226 5.05 9.67 -15.53
N VAL A 227 4.75 8.55 -16.19
CA VAL A 227 3.41 7.97 -16.21
C VAL A 227 3.43 6.59 -15.56
N CYS A 228 2.57 6.38 -14.57
CA CYS A 228 2.47 5.12 -13.82
C CYS A 228 1.14 4.40 -14.15
N PRO A 229 1.05 3.71 -15.29
CA PRO A 229 -0.17 3.01 -15.68
C PRO A 229 -0.33 1.69 -14.92
N ILE A 230 -1.55 1.16 -14.92
CA ILE A 230 -1.90 -0.16 -14.36
C ILE A 230 -2.78 -0.93 -15.35
N ASN A 231 -3.15 -2.16 -15.03
CA ASN A 231 -4.34 -2.77 -15.62
C ASN A 231 -5.51 -2.72 -14.62
N PRO A 232 -6.47 -1.81 -14.80
CA PRO A 232 -7.51 -1.65 -13.80
C PRO A 232 -8.68 -2.63 -13.93
N PHE A 233 -8.74 -3.39 -15.03
CA PHE A 233 -9.90 -4.22 -15.38
C PHE A 233 -9.67 -5.73 -15.13
N GLU A 234 -8.52 -6.09 -14.55
CA GLU A 234 -8.16 -7.48 -14.20
C GLU A 234 -8.50 -7.88 -12.74
N TRP A 235 -9.13 -6.97 -11.99
CA TRP A 235 -9.59 -7.19 -10.61
C TRP A 235 -11.11 -7.39 -10.55
N PRO A 236 -11.65 -8.10 -9.54
CA PRO A 236 -10.96 -8.80 -8.46
C PRO A 236 -10.32 -10.12 -8.92
N VAL A 237 -9.31 -10.56 -8.18
CA VAL A 237 -8.75 -11.91 -8.28
C VAL A 237 -9.63 -12.88 -7.50
N LYS A 238 -9.96 -14.03 -8.10
CA LYS A 238 -10.81 -15.07 -7.48
C LYS A 238 -10.14 -16.43 -7.49
N ALA A 239 -10.32 -17.20 -6.41
CA ALA A 239 -9.87 -18.58 -6.34
C ALA A 239 -10.74 -19.51 -7.21
N SER A 240 -10.12 -20.33 -8.05
CA SER A 240 -10.78 -21.31 -8.90
C SER A 240 -9.93 -22.57 -9.08
N LEU A 241 -10.32 -23.64 -8.37
CA LEU A 241 -9.71 -24.97 -8.53
C LEU A 241 -9.95 -25.56 -9.93
N ALA A 242 -11.11 -25.27 -10.54
CA ALA A 242 -11.42 -25.70 -11.89
C ALA A 242 -10.47 -25.07 -12.92
N LYS A 243 -10.27 -23.74 -12.86
CA LYS A 243 -9.30 -23.07 -13.74
C LYS A 243 -7.87 -23.56 -13.47
N PHE A 244 -7.50 -23.81 -12.21
CA PHE A 244 -6.19 -24.34 -11.86
C PHE A 244 -5.94 -25.73 -12.45
N ALA A 245 -6.89 -26.65 -12.34
CA ALA A 245 -6.79 -27.99 -12.92
C ALA A 245 -6.66 -27.95 -14.45
N VAL A 246 -7.46 -27.12 -15.12
CA VAL A 246 -7.40 -26.97 -16.59
C VAL A 246 -6.12 -26.25 -17.04
N HIS A 247 -5.62 -25.27 -16.26
CA HIS A 247 -4.33 -24.62 -16.52
C HIS A 247 -3.16 -25.60 -16.41
N GLY A 248 -3.12 -26.42 -15.35
CA GLY A 248 -2.05 -27.41 -15.15
C GLY A 248 -2.01 -28.52 -16.19
N ILE A 249 -3.16 -28.87 -16.79
CA ILE A 249 -3.28 -29.93 -17.80
C ILE A 249 -3.06 -29.40 -19.22
N ALA A 250 -3.66 -28.26 -19.57
CA ALA A 250 -3.73 -27.77 -20.96
C ALA A 250 -2.98 -26.46 -21.22
N GLY A 251 -2.41 -25.82 -20.18
CA GLY A 251 -1.81 -24.50 -20.30
C GLY A 251 -2.80 -23.39 -20.65
N ALA A 252 -4.11 -23.64 -20.51
CA ALA A 252 -5.18 -22.66 -20.75
C ALA A 252 -5.20 -21.60 -19.63
N TYR A 253 -5.84 -20.45 -19.88
CA TYR A 253 -5.93 -19.34 -18.91
C TYR A 253 -4.59 -18.73 -18.47
N LYS A 254 -3.50 -18.89 -19.25
CA LYS A 254 -2.20 -18.27 -18.94
C LYS A 254 -2.31 -16.76 -18.70
N ASP A 255 -3.06 -16.06 -19.54
CA ASP A 255 -3.17 -14.59 -19.47
C ASP A 255 -4.05 -14.08 -18.31
N SER A 256 -4.84 -14.96 -17.68
CA SER A 256 -5.66 -14.64 -16.51
C SER A 256 -5.20 -15.35 -15.24
N HIS A 257 -4.16 -16.17 -15.31
CA HIS A 257 -3.58 -16.82 -14.14
C HIS A 257 -2.78 -15.79 -13.34
N TYR A 258 -3.19 -15.56 -12.09
CA TYR A 258 -2.45 -14.67 -11.20
C TYR A 258 -1.35 -15.45 -10.48
N ARG A 259 -1.74 -16.42 -9.66
CA ARG A 259 -0.84 -17.31 -8.92
C ARG A 259 -1.59 -18.47 -8.31
N SER A 260 -0.98 -19.66 -8.23
CA SER A 260 -1.59 -20.84 -7.58
C SER A 260 -3.03 -21.04 -8.07
N VAL A 261 -4.02 -21.07 -7.19
CA VAL A 261 -5.44 -21.24 -7.51
C VAL A 261 -6.16 -19.94 -7.89
N TYR A 262 -5.46 -18.81 -7.92
CA TYR A 262 -6.03 -17.48 -8.10
C TYR A 262 -5.94 -16.98 -9.55
N PHE A 263 -7.04 -16.42 -10.05
CA PHE A 263 -7.17 -15.91 -11.42
C PHE A 263 -7.75 -14.50 -11.44
N HIS A 264 -7.22 -13.67 -12.33
CA HIS A 264 -7.73 -12.34 -12.66
C HIS A 264 -9.10 -12.40 -13.36
N ASN A 265 -9.80 -11.27 -13.32
CA ASN A 265 -10.93 -11.03 -14.21
C ASN A 265 -10.42 -10.93 -15.66
N SER A 266 -11.09 -11.59 -16.60
CA SER A 266 -10.65 -11.67 -17.99
C SER A 266 -11.85 -11.83 -18.93
N GLY A 267 -11.82 -11.16 -20.08
CA GLY A 267 -12.84 -11.30 -21.11
C GLY A 267 -12.82 -10.13 -22.12
N PRO A 268 -13.62 -10.21 -23.20
CA PRO A 268 -13.61 -9.21 -24.27
C PRO A 268 -13.93 -7.80 -23.80
N GLU A 269 -14.83 -7.65 -22.83
CA GLU A 269 -15.17 -6.33 -22.27
C GLU A 269 -14.01 -5.72 -21.48
N ALA A 270 -13.32 -6.52 -20.66
CA ALA A 270 -12.16 -6.08 -19.89
C ALA A 270 -11.01 -5.66 -20.82
N GLU A 271 -10.77 -6.42 -21.89
CA GLU A 271 -9.74 -6.06 -22.89
C GLU A 271 -10.12 -4.78 -23.65
N ARG A 272 -11.39 -4.61 -24.04
CA ARG A 272 -11.86 -3.37 -24.69
C ARG A 272 -11.66 -2.15 -23.79
N LYS A 273 -12.00 -2.27 -22.50
CA LYS A 273 -11.80 -1.19 -21.51
C LYS A 273 -10.31 -0.90 -21.31
N LEU A 274 -9.48 -1.93 -21.20
CA LEU A 274 -8.03 -1.78 -21.09
C LEU A 274 -7.45 -1.08 -22.32
N GLN A 275 -7.84 -1.50 -23.53
CA GLN A 275 -7.39 -0.89 -24.77
C GLN A 275 -7.77 0.59 -24.85
N HIS A 276 -9.01 0.95 -24.45
CA HIS A 276 -9.42 2.35 -24.34
C HIS A 276 -8.51 3.13 -23.37
N TYR A 277 -8.33 2.63 -22.16
CA TYR A 277 -7.47 3.24 -21.13
C TYR A 277 -6.03 3.46 -21.63
N LEU A 278 -5.39 2.44 -22.21
CA LEU A 278 -4.01 2.53 -22.70
C LEU A 278 -3.91 3.50 -23.90
N ASN A 279 -4.86 3.43 -24.84
CA ASN A 279 -4.88 4.32 -26.00
C ASN A 279 -5.05 5.78 -25.61
N SER A 280 -5.97 6.07 -24.67
CA SER A 280 -6.20 7.44 -24.19
C SER A 280 -4.96 8.02 -23.53
N ILE A 281 -4.27 7.22 -22.71
CA ILE A 281 -2.99 7.64 -22.10
C ILE A 281 -1.94 7.90 -23.18
N ALA A 282 -1.71 6.94 -24.09
CA ALA A 282 -0.69 7.05 -25.11
C ALA A 282 -0.92 8.27 -26.02
N LYS A 283 -2.15 8.51 -26.46
CA LYS A 283 -2.49 9.66 -27.31
C LYS A 283 -2.31 11.00 -26.60
N ALA A 284 -2.77 11.12 -25.36
CA ALA A 284 -2.61 12.36 -24.58
C ALA A 284 -1.12 12.68 -24.36
N VAL A 285 -0.32 11.68 -24.00
CA VAL A 285 1.13 11.81 -23.82
C VAL A 285 1.84 12.14 -25.14
N ASP A 286 1.47 11.48 -26.24
CA ASP A 286 2.07 11.73 -27.55
C ASP A 286 1.77 13.15 -28.07
N ALA A 287 0.53 13.60 -27.92
CA ALA A 287 0.14 14.96 -28.28
C ALA A 287 0.92 15.99 -27.44
N PHE A 288 1.01 15.75 -26.13
CA PHE A 288 1.70 16.64 -25.20
C PHE A 288 3.20 16.75 -25.49
N ARG A 289 3.91 15.62 -25.67
CA ARG A 289 5.36 15.62 -25.95
C ARG A 289 5.74 16.18 -27.32
N ARG A 290 4.80 16.27 -28.27
CA ARG A 290 5.02 16.95 -29.56
C ARG A 290 4.93 18.47 -29.44
N GLN A 291 4.25 18.97 -28.40
CA GLN A 291 4.04 20.40 -28.17
C GLN A 291 5.00 20.98 -27.14
N LYS A 292 5.49 20.16 -26.21
CA LYS A 292 6.39 20.59 -25.11
C LYS A 292 7.68 19.78 -25.14
N GLU A 293 8.77 20.41 -24.72
CA GLU A 293 10.06 19.75 -24.51
C GLU A 293 10.01 18.94 -23.20
N VAL A 294 9.59 17.68 -23.30
CA VAL A 294 9.49 16.77 -22.15
C VAL A 294 10.12 15.40 -22.46
N PHE A 295 10.87 14.89 -21.50
CA PHE A 295 11.36 13.52 -21.49
C PHE A 295 10.33 12.63 -20.80
N VAL A 296 9.80 11.64 -21.53
CA VAL A 296 8.73 10.77 -21.03
C VAL A 296 9.31 9.44 -20.58
N VAL A 297 8.95 9.02 -19.36
CA VAL A 297 9.23 7.67 -18.84
C VAL A 297 7.95 7.02 -18.34
N LEU A 298 7.87 5.70 -18.46
CA LEU A 298 6.83 4.91 -17.82
C LEU A 298 7.39 4.21 -16.58
N ALA A 299 6.65 4.21 -15.49
CA ALA A 299 7.05 3.56 -14.25
C ALA A 299 6.06 2.45 -13.85
N ALA A 300 6.56 1.23 -13.79
CA ALA A 300 5.84 0.06 -13.33
C ALA A 300 6.15 -0.20 -11.85
N THR A 301 5.44 0.51 -10.97
CA THR A 301 5.67 0.49 -9.51
C THR A 301 5.26 -0.82 -8.81
N GLU A 302 4.53 -1.68 -9.53
CA GLU A 302 4.36 -3.10 -9.23
C GLU A 302 4.70 -3.94 -10.48
N ARG A 303 5.13 -5.19 -10.30
CA ARG A 303 5.51 -6.08 -11.42
C ARG A 303 4.40 -6.23 -12.48
N LEU A 304 3.15 -6.25 -12.04
CA LEU A 304 1.98 -6.36 -12.91
C LEU A 304 1.84 -5.15 -13.84
N ASP A 305 2.40 -4.00 -13.47
CA ASP A 305 2.34 -2.77 -14.27
C ASP A 305 3.29 -2.81 -15.47
N ALA A 306 4.25 -3.74 -15.51
CA ALA A 306 5.20 -3.83 -16.61
C ALA A 306 4.50 -4.07 -17.96
N ARG A 307 3.42 -4.87 -17.98
CA ARG A 307 2.63 -5.14 -19.20
C ARG A 307 1.89 -3.89 -19.72
N PRO A 308 1.04 -3.21 -18.94
CA PRO A 308 0.37 -1.99 -19.41
C PRO A 308 1.38 -0.87 -19.74
N ALA A 309 2.47 -0.73 -18.98
CA ALA A 309 3.54 0.21 -19.31
C ALA A 309 4.21 -0.14 -20.65
N GLY A 310 4.59 -1.41 -20.87
CA GLY A 310 5.17 -1.86 -22.14
C GLY A 310 4.28 -1.54 -23.35
N ARG A 311 2.97 -1.79 -23.25
CA ARG A 311 2.02 -1.48 -24.34
C ARG A 311 1.95 0.01 -24.65
N ILE A 312 1.94 0.88 -23.64
CA ILE A 312 1.98 2.34 -23.86
C ILE A 312 3.35 2.74 -24.45
N SER A 313 4.45 2.13 -24.00
CA SER A 313 5.79 2.41 -24.53
C SER A 313 5.86 2.13 -26.03
N GLU A 314 5.36 0.98 -26.48
CA GLU A 314 5.30 0.62 -27.89
C GLU A 314 4.50 1.64 -28.71
N MET A 315 3.33 2.08 -28.21
CA MET A 315 2.51 3.11 -28.86
C MET A 315 3.22 4.47 -28.96
N LEU A 316 4.12 4.75 -28.02
CA LEU A 316 4.92 5.97 -27.97
C LEU A 316 6.27 5.83 -28.70
N GLY A 317 6.51 4.73 -29.43
CA GLY A 317 7.75 4.52 -30.18
C GLY A 317 8.93 4.06 -29.31
N GLY A 318 8.66 3.36 -28.21
CA GLY A 318 9.68 2.74 -27.36
C GLY A 318 10.25 3.64 -26.27
N VAL A 319 9.41 4.49 -25.63
CA VAL A 319 9.88 5.28 -24.47
C VAL A 319 10.31 4.38 -23.31
N PRO A 320 11.27 4.80 -22.47
CA PRO A 320 11.78 3.95 -21.39
C PRO A 320 10.71 3.49 -20.41
N VAL A 321 10.83 2.23 -19.97
CA VAL A 321 9.99 1.63 -18.91
C VAL A 321 10.89 1.24 -17.74
N LEU A 322 10.64 1.81 -16.57
CA LEU A 322 11.36 1.54 -15.33
C LEU A 322 10.48 0.67 -14.44
N THR A 323 10.94 -0.53 -14.09
CA THR A 323 10.11 -1.52 -13.41
C THR A 323 10.59 -1.82 -11.98
N SER A 324 9.66 -2.20 -11.13
CA SER A 324 9.94 -2.70 -9.77
C SER A 324 10.62 -4.07 -9.74
N ASP A 325 10.75 -4.74 -10.88
CA ASP A 325 11.61 -5.93 -11.02
C ASP A 325 13.09 -5.51 -11.14
N ASP A 326 13.38 -4.36 -11.75
CA ASP A 326 14.73 -3.84 -11.98
C ASP A 326 15.21 -2.91 -10.85
N TYR A 327 14.29 -2.12 -10.29
CA TYR A 327 14.56 -1.15 -9.24
C TYR A 327 13.79 -1.51 -7.98
N ASN A 328 14.49 -1.56 -6.85
CA ASN A 328 13.85 -1.78 -5.58
C ASN A 328 13.04 -0.54 -5.14
N MET A 329 12.05 -0.70 -4.27
CA MET A 329 12.05 0.09 -3.04
C MET A 329 12.44 1.58 -3.09
N TYR A 330 13.62 1.78 -2.50
CA TYR A 330 14.35 3.01 -2.32
C TYR A 330 14.76 3.64 -3.65
N GLU A 331 15.15 2.81 -4.61
CA GLU A 331 15.60 3.23 -5.95
C GLU A 331 14.45 3.77 -6.78
N MET A 332 13.32 3.06 -6.82
CA MET A 332 12.12 3.46 -7.56
C MET A 332 11.57 4.78 -7.03
N VAL A 333 11.46 4.95 -5.71
CA VAL A 333 11.00 6.23 -5.15
C VAL A 333 11.99 7.37 -5.44
N SER A 334 13.31 7.11 -5.42
CA SER A 334 14.32 8.09 -5.82
C SER A 334 14.12 8.55 -7.27
N ILE A 335 13.87 7.61 -8.20
CA ILE A 335 13.54 7.91 -9.59
C ILE A 335 12.28 8.77 -9.69
N LEU A 336 11.20 8.40 -8.99
CA LEU A 336 9.94 9.16 -9.03
C LEU A 336 10.12 10.58 -8.49
N ARG A 337 10.92 10.76 -7.44
CA ARG A 337 11.24 12.08 -6.86
C ARG A 337 12.18 12.92 -7.73
N ALA A 338 12.91 12.32 -8.66
CA ALA A 338 13.71 13.03 -9.66
C ALA A 338 12.91 13.49 -10.88
N CYS A 339 11.63 13.10 -10.98
CA CYS A 339 10.74 13.53 -12.06
C CYS A 339 10.16 14.93 -11.78
N HIS A 340 9.70 15.62 -12.84
CA HIS A 340 9.19 17.00 -12.75
C HIS A 340 7.66 17.07 -12.76
N MET A 341 7.00 16.03 -13.25
CA MET A 341 5.54 15.92 -13.27
C MET A 341 5.12 14.46 -13.40
N MET A 342 3.94 14.13 -12.88
CA MET A 342 3.43 12.76 -12.84
C MET A 342 1.96 12.64 -13.24
N VAL A 343 1.64 11.59 -14.00
CA VAL A 343 0.27 11.07 -14.08
C VAL A 343 0.28 9.62 -13.63
N SER A 344 -0.51 9.29 -12.60
CA SER A 344 -0.42 7.97 -11.99
C SER A 344 -1.78 7.33 -11.75
N SER A 345 -1.88 6.04 -12.08
CA SER A 345 -2.95 5.16 -11.59
C SER A 345 -2.55 4.40 -10.32
N ARG A 346 -1.34 4.64 -9.80
CA ARG A 346 -0.81 4.06 -8.56
C ARG A 346 -0.82 5.11 -7.46
N TYR A 347 -1.63 4.89 -6.44
CA TYR A 347 -1.72 5.76 -5.25
C TYR A 347 -0.35 6.07 -4.65
N HIS A 348 0.49 5.05 -4.45
CA HIS A 348 1.83 5.23 -3.87
C HIS A 348 2.85 5.84 -4.81
N GLY A 349 2.65 5.82 -6.13
CA GLY A 349 3.45 6.65 -7.03
C GLY A 349 3.29 8.14 -6.68
N ILE A 350 2.05 8.55 -6.37
CA ILE A 350 1.73 9.92 -5.98
C ILE A 350 2.25 10.20 -4.58
N VAL A 351 1.83 9.43 -3.57
CA VAL A 351 2.18 9.69 -2.16
C VAL A 351 3.69 9.73 -1.93
N THR A 352 4.46 8.83 -2.54
CA THR A 352 5.91 8.76 -2.30
C THR A 352 6.70 9.88 -3.00
N SER A 353 6.14 10.49 -4.05
CA SER A 353 6.76 11.61 -4.76
C SER A 353 6.41 12.98 -4.17
N MET A 354 5.30 13.08 -3.41
CA MET A 354 4.85 14.31 -2.76
C MET A 354 5.89 14.97 -1.84
N PRO A 355 6.71 14.27 -1.04
CA PRO A 355 7.77 14.91 -0.26
C PRO A 355 8.85 15.63 -1.09
N ALA A 356 9.02 15.28 -2.36
CA ALA A 356 9.86 16.02 -3.32
C ALA A 356 9.06 17.02 -4.15
N LEU A 357 7.81 17.28 -3.76
CA LEU A 357 6.90 18.25 -4.37
C LEU A 357 6.61 18.03 -5.86
N VAL A 358 6.68 16.78 -6.33
CA VAL A 358 6.37 16.44 -7.73
C VAL A 358 4.88 16.69 -8.02
N PRO A 359 4.53 17.67 -8.87
CA PRO A 359 3.14 17.92 -9.26
C PRO A 359 2.56 16.69 -9.95
N SER A 360 1.38 16.26 -9.51
CA SER A 360 0.81 14.99 -9.95
C SER A 360 -0.70 15.04 -10.16
N ALA A 361 -1.15 14.37 -11.22
CA ALA A 361 -2.53 14.04 -11.51
C ALA A 361 -2.78 12.53 -11.35
N GLY A 362 -4.05 12.16 -11.16
CA GLY A 362 -4.44 10.80 -10.80
C GLY A 362 -5.51 10.21 -11.69
N ILE A 363 -5.34 8.97 -12.13
CA ILE A 363 -6.37 8.21 -12.85
C ILE A 363 -6.82 7.05 -11.95
N THR A 364 -7.99 7.18 -11.33
CA THR A 364 -8.44 6.29 -10.26
C THR A 364 -9.31 5.13 -10.74
N MET A 365 -9.14 3.96 -10.13
CA MET A 365 -10.02 2.78 -10.27
C MET A 365 -10.93 2.54 -9.05
N ASP A 366 -10.66 3.27 -7.97
CA ASP A 366 -11.27 3.14 -6.65
C ASP A 366 -11.23 4.48 -5.89
N GLU A 367 -11.49 4.46 -4.59
CA GLU A 367 -11.54 5.63 -3.72
C GLU A 367 -10.17 6.25 -3.38
N ARG A 368 -9.05 5.53 -3.56
CA ARG A 368 -7.76 5.91 -2.97
C ARG A 368 -7.21 7.22 -3.51
N ILE A 369 -7.04 7.28 -4.83
CA ILE A 369 -6.53 8.48 -5.50
C ILE A 369 -7.57 9.60 -5.42
N ARG A 370 -8.87 9.26 -5.45
CA ARG A 370 -9.95 10.24 -5.28
C ARG A 370 -9.85 10.95 -3.94
N ASN A 371 -9.75 10.21 -2.84
CA ASN A 371 -9.65 10.76 -1.49
C ASN A 371 -8.39 11.61 -1.33
N LEU A 372 -7.26 11.15 -1.89
CA LEU A 372 -6.00 11.92 -1.89
C LEU A 372 -6.12 13.24 -2.67
N MET A 373 -6.72 13.23 -3.86
CA MET A 373 -6.87 14.45 -4.66
C MET A 373 -7.82 15.45 -4.01
N ASN A 374 -8.88 14.96 -3.35
CA ASN A 374 -9.77 15.79 -2.55
C ASN A 374 -9.04 16.40 -1.36
N GLU A 375 -8.27 15.59 -0.63
CA GLU A 375 -7.47 16.06 0.51
C GLU A 375 -6.47 17.15 0.10
N ARG A 376 -5.83 16.97 -1.06
CA ARG A 376 -4.88 17.95 -1.63
C ARG A 376 -5.55 19.21 -2.19
N GLY A 377 -6.87 19.27 -2.28
CA GLY A 377 -7.59 20.35 -2.96
C GLY A 377 -7.52 20.34 -4.49
N HIS A 378 -6.98 19.28 -5.10
CA HIS A 378 -6.73 19.17 -6.54
C HIS A 378 -7.70 18.19 -7.23
N HIS A 379 -8.99 18.26 -6.90
CA HIS A 379 -10.05 17.39 -7.44
C HIS A 379 -10.18 17.47 -8.97
N ASP A 380 -9.76 18.57 -9.58
CA ASP A 380 -9.76 18.79 -11.02
C ASP A 380 -8.60 18.08 -11.75
N LEU A 381 -7.60 17.56 -11.03
CA LEU A 381 -6.55 16.66 -11.54
C LEU A 381 -6.91 15.16 -11.40
N LEU A 382 -8.17 14.87 -11.07
CA LEU A 382 -8.68 13.51 -10.95
C LEU A 382 -9.41 13.08 -12.23
N MET A 383 -9.08 11.88 -12.70
CA MET A 383 -9.75 11.16 -13.78
C MET A 383 -10.16 9.77 -13.29
N ASN A 384 -11.09 9.11 -13.99
CA ASN A 384 -11.40 7.70 -13.77
C ASN A 384 -10.84 6.85 -14.92
N VAL A 385 -10.47 5.62 -14.60
CA VAL A 385 -9.96 4.65 -15.59
C VAL A 385 -10.96 4.35 -16.72
N ASP A 386 -12.25 4.61 -16.50
CA ASP A 386 -13.36 4.35 -17.41
C ASP A 386 -14.05 5.62 -17.94
N ASP A 387 -13.42 6.80 -17.76
CA ASP A 387 -13.92 8.04 -18.36
C ASP A 387 -14.02 7.89 -19.89
N ALA A 388 -15.17 8.26 -20.46
CA ALA A 388 -15.40 8.19 -21.90
C ALA A 388 -14.42 9.10 -22.67
N ASP A 389 -14.13 10.28 -22.12
CA ASP A 389 -13.14 11.24 -22.65
C ASP A 389 -11.87 11.28 -21.79
N LEU A 390 -11.31 10.11 -21.47
CA LEU A 390 -10.07 10.05 -20.69
C LEU A 390 -8.90 10.78 -21.39
N GLU A 391 -8.85 10.73 -22.73
CA GLU A 391 -7.81 11.40 -23.53
C GLU A 391 -7.85 12.93 -23.38
N GLY A 392 -9.03 13.55 -23.54
CA GLY A 392 -9.19 14.99 -23.40
C GLY A 392 -8.96 15.48 -21.97
N ARG A 393 -9.46 14.73 -20.98
CA ARG A 393 -9.22 15.04 -19.56
C ARG A 393 -7.75 14.92 -19.18
N MET A 394 -7.06 13.89 -19.65
CA MET A 394 -5.62 13.72 -19.39
C MET A 394 -4.80 14.82 -20.06
N SER A 395 -5.15 15.21 -21.29
CA SER A 395 -4.51 16.32 -21.99
C SER A 395 -4.64 17.63 -21.19
N THR A 396 -5.84 17.91 -20.67
CA THR A 396 -6.09 19.07 -19.80
C THR A 396 -5.26 19.03 -18.52
N ALA A 397 -5.17 17.85 -17.88
CA ALA A 397 -4.37 17.67 -16.67
C ALA A 397 -2.88 17.89 -16.94
N LEU A 398 -2.33 17.37 -18.05
CA LEU A 398 -0.92 17.55 -18.44
C LEU A 398 -0.55 19.02 -18.65
N GLU A 399 -1.39 19.79 -19.36
CA GLU A 399 -1.17 21.23 -19.53
C GLU A 399 -1.18 21.97 -18.19
N ARG A 400 -2.09 21.60 -17.28
CA ARG A 400 -2.14 22.19 -15.94
C ARG A 400 -0.91 21.84 -15.10
N LEU A 401 -0.46 20.58 -15.10
CA LEU A 401 0.79 20.19 -14.43
C LEU A 401 2.00 20.96 -14.96
N TYR A 402 2.05 21.22 -16.27
CA TYR A 402 3.14 21.96 -16.90
C TYR A 402 3.15 23.45 -16.56
N ARG A 403 1.97 24.08 -16.57
CA ARG A 403 1.81 25.53 -16.36
C ARG A 403 1.77 25.92 -14.88
N ASP A 404 1.03 25.16 -14.07
CA ASP A 404 0.66 25.52 -12.70
C ASP A 404 1.43 24.68 -11.65
N GLY A 405 2.54 24.07 -12.05
CA GLY A 405 3.29 23.10 -11.23
C GLY A 405 3.70 23.63 -9.85
N GLU A 406 4.14 24.89 -9.75
CA GLU A 406 4.53 25.52 -8.48
C GLU A 406 3.34 25.69 -7.53
N ALA A 407 2.18 26.15 -8.04
CA ALA A 407 0.98 26.28 -7.23
C ALA A 407 0.46 24.91 -6.73
N ILE A 408 0.57 23.88 -7.57
CA ILE A 408 0.22 22.51 -7.20
C ILE A 408 1.19 21.96 -6.14
N ALA A 409 2.48 22.27 -6.27
CA ALA A 409 3.51 21.88 -5.30
C ALA A 409 3.26 22.49 -3.92
N ASP A 410 2.77 23.72 -3.83
CA ASP A 410 2.41 24.35 -2.55
C ASP A 410 1.29 23.60 -1.82
N GLY A 411 0.20 23.26 -2.52
CA GLY A 411 -0.88 22.46 -1.94
C GLY A 411 -0.44 21.03 -1.57
N ILE A 412 0.52 20.46 -2.31
CA ILE A 412 1.17 19.19 -1.94
C ILE A 412 1.95 19.34 -0.63
N ALA A 413 2.77 20.39 -0.48
CA ALA A 413 3.57 20.63 0.71
C ALA A 413 2.72 20.70 1.99
N GLN A 414 1.65 21.50 1.97
CA GLN A 414 0.69 21.61 3.08
C GLN A 414 0.08 20.24 3.43
N THR A 415 -0.26 19.45 2.41
CA THR A 415 -0.80 18.10 2.59
C THR A 415 0.21 17.16 3.23
N VAL A 416 1.48 17.21 2.83
CA VAL A 416 2.56 16.38 3.42
C VAL A 416 2.69 16.71 4.90
N VAL A 417 2.83 17.99 5.28
CA VAL A 417 3.03 18.38 6.69
C VAL A 417 1.83 18.03 7.56
N LYS A 418 0.61 18.26 7.07
CA LYS A 418 -0.61 17.80 7.75
C LYS A 418 -0.57 16.30 8.01
N ASN A 419 -0.18 15.51 7.02
CA ASN A 419 -0.15 14.07 7.13
C ASN A 419 0.99 13.55 8.01
N LEU A 420 2.14 14.22 8.09
CA LEU A 420 3.17 13.92 9.08
C LEU A 420 2.63 14.06 10.51
N LYS A 421 1.89 15.14 10.81
CA LYS A 421 1.24 15.35 12.12
C LYS A 421 0.18 14.27 12.41
N LEU A 422 -0.57 13.82 11.40
CA LEU A 422 -1.50 12.70 11.56
C LEU A 422 -0.77 11.37 11.79
N MET A 423 0.34 11.11 11.09
CA MET A 423 1.15 9.91 11.26
C MET A 423 1.76 9.85 12.66
N ALA A 424 2.18 10.99 13.21
CA ALA A 424 2.62 11.08 14.59
C ALA A 424 1.51 10.65 15.59
N ARG A 425 0.28 11.12 15.39
CA ARG A 425 -0.88 10.70 16.20
C ARG A 425 -1.17 9.20 16.09
N MET A 426 -0.94 8.59 14.94
CA MET A 426 -1.03 7.13 14.81
C MET A 426 -0.05 6.41 15.75
N GLY A 427 1.14 6.99 15.95
CA GLY A 427 2.12 6.53 16.91
C GLY A 427 1.63 6.59 18.36
N VAL A 428 0.97 7.69 18.74
CA VAL A 428 0.34 7.87 20.06
C VAL A 428 -0.71 6.78 20.30
N HIS A 429 -1.66 6.62 19.38
CA HIS A 429 -2.72 5.61 19.50
C HIS A 429 -2.17 4.19 19.61
N PHE A 430 -1.05 3.90 18.93
CA PHE A 430 -0.39 2.62 19.05
C PHE A 430 0.25 2.41 20.42
N GLU A 431 0.99 3.40 20.91
CA GLU A 431 1.63 3.37 22.24
C GLU A 431 0.58 3.19 23.35
N GLU A 432 -0.53 3.92 23.28
CA GLU A 432 -1.68 3.78 24.20
C GLU A 432 -2.28 2.37 24.17
N GLU A 433 -2.46 1.79 22.98
CA GLU A 433 -3.00 0.43 22.82
C GLU A 433 -2.02 -0.65 23.33
N VAL A 434 -0.70 -0.42 23.19
CA VAL A 434 0.33 -1.26 23.81
C VAL A 434 0.25 -1.18 25.33
N GLN A 435 0.20 0.02 25.92
CA GLN A 435 0.08 0.20 27.38
C GLN A 435 -1.20 -0.43 27.93
N ARG A 436 -2.33 -0.23 27.24
CA ARG A 436 -3.61 -0.83 27.63
C ARG A 436 -3.53 -2.36 27.67
N ARG A 437 -2.78 -2.95 26.73
CA ARG A 437 -2.64 -4.40 26.61
C ARG A 437 -1.59 -4.99 27.55
N TYR A 438 -0.48 -4.26 27.70
CA TYR A 438 0.71 -4.62 28.44
C TYR A 438 1.10 -3.45 29.37
N PRO A 439 0.41 -3.27 30.51
CA PRO A 439 0.64 -2.14 31.41
C PRO A 439 2.06 -2.09 32.00
N GLU A 440 2.74 -3.23 32.03
CA GLU A 440 4.12 -3.36 32.50
C GLU A 440 5.15 -3.13 31.37
N PHE A 441 4.71 -2.90 30.12
CA PHE A 441 5.61 -2.53 29.03
C PHE A 441 6.04 -1.08 29.22
N GLU A 442 7.34 -0.89 29.45
CA GLU A 442 7.91 0.44 29.61
C GLU A 442 7.71 1.26 28.34
N THR A 443 7.00 2.37 28.47
CA THR A 443 6.92 3.39 27.43
C THR A 443 7.81 4.56 27.76
N ARG A 444 7.87 5.49 26.83
CA ARG A 444 8.64 6.72 27.00
C ARG A 444 7.96 7.62 28.04
N THR A 445 8.75 8.40 28.78
CA THR A 445 8.27 9.34 29.82
C THR A 445 8.61 10.78 29.43
N GLY A 446 7.82 11.76 29.88
CA GLY A 446 8.05 13.19 29.62
C GLY A 446 7.07 13.81 28.63
N GLU A 447 7.27 15.07 28.27
CA GLU A 447 6.53 15.75 27.19
C GLU A 447 7.22 15.48 25.86
N TRP A 448 6.43 15.09 24.86
CA TRP A 448 6.91 14.73 23.52
C TRP A 448 6.30 15.66 22.48
N SER A 449 7.15 16.19 21.62
CA SER A 449 6.76 16.82 20.37
C SER A 449 6.18 15.78 19.40
N TRP A 450 5.40 16.22 18.42
CA TRP A 450 4.80 15.28 17.46
C TRP A 450 5.88 14.65 16.56
N GLU A 451 6.99 15.34 16.32
CA GLU A 451 8.14 14.87 15.56
C GLU A 451 8.78 13.64 16.21
N GLU A 452 8.78 13.54 17.53
CA GLU A 452 9.34 12.40 18.28
C GLU A 452 8.44 11.14 18.23
N TYR A 453 7.26 11.24 17.63
CA TYR A 453 6.42 10.07 17.27
C TYR A 453 6.64 9.60 15.83
N LEU A 454 7.52 10.25 15.08
CA LEU A 454 7.90 9.85 13.73
C LEU A 454 9.28 9.18 13.73
N PRO A 455 9.54 8.27 12.77
CA PRO A 455 10.90 7.83 12.54
C PRO A 455 11.78 9.03 12.11
N PRO A 456 13.12 8.93 12.26
CA PRO A 456 14.02 10.00 11.86
C PRO A 456 13.73 10.49 10.45
N MET A 457 13.38 11.77 10.34
CA MET A 457 13.06 12.44 9.09
C MET A 457 14.34 12.84 8.36
N SER A 458 14.32 12.78 7.02
CA SER A 458 15.38 13.36 6.20
C SER A 458 15.40 14.88 6.31
N ASP A 459 16.53 15.50 6.00
CA ASP A 459 16.66 16.97 6.13
C ASP A 459 15.73 17.72 5.17
N GLY A 460 15.46 17.17 3.98
CA GLY A 460 14.46 17.72 3.08
C GLY A 460 13.07 17.74 3.69
N LEU A 461 12.68 16.67 4.40
CA LEU A 461 11.38 16.57 5.05
C LEU A 461 11.29 17.48 6.28
N LYS A 462 12.38 17.63 7.06
CA LYS A 462 12.45 18.60 8.17
C LYS A 462 12.28 20.03 7.66
N ASN A 463 13.00 20.39 6.60
CA ASN A 463 12.90 21.72 6.00
C ASN A 463 11.48 22.00 5.49
N LEU A 464 10.86 21.01 4.86
CA LEU A 464 9.47 21.09 4.41
C LEU A 464 8.51 21.28 5.59
N ALA A 465 8.67 20.48 6.66
CA ALA A 465 7.89 20.60 7.87
C ALA A 465 8.03 22.00 8.47
N SER A 466 9.25 22.52 8.63
CA SER A 466 9.49 23.85 9.19
C SER A 466 8.91 24.99 8.34
N ALA A 467 8.95 24.88 7.01
CA ALA A 467 8.41 25.90 6.11
C ALA A 467 6.88 26.00 6.12
N TYR A 468 6.18 24.93 6.51
CA TYR A 468 4.72 24.81 6.46
C TYR A 468 4.09 24.44 7.82
N SER A 469 4.82 24.61 8.93
CA SER A 469 4.41 24.18 10.28
C SER A 469 3.35 25.04 10.93
#